data_AF-A0A2D5A7I1-F1
#
_entry.id   AF-A0A2D5A7I1-F1
#
_cell.length_a   1.000
_cell.length_b   1.000
_cell.length_c   1.000
_cell.angle_alpha   90.00
_cell.angle_beta   90.00
_cell.angle_gamma   90.00
#
_symmetry.space_group_name_H-M   'P 1'
#
loop_
_entity.id
_entity.type
_entity.pdbx_description
1 polymer ?
#
loop_
_entity_poly.entity_id
_entity_poly.type
_entity_poly.pdbx_seq_one_letter_code
_entity_poly.pdbx_strand_id
1 'polypeptide(L)'
;MVSLFTSAVQAQSDCGPDRPPCDEPHDGPGCLQPQCCELVCKNDAFCCEVVWDETCVEQAGELCGDVYCPDLGGCLEIHDTGGCLDETCCELVRMHDPFCGYGTWDEICVAEAESWCAGTFECPIVPPPGARAEGEPCYERFNDGCGGGAIEINAETIACGEFIYGKTTTRVPRDVDWFRIPDTRDGPVVVRLQTEFPARMLIVTGSCEGPISVLDRRPVDPCSSDEWVFDLPDGEYHLVVESGADGRSLRSGLPCDEIDPKNPPDDDEEPLPRTYGLHYLLELSCTAVPCPGDLNGDRIVDGVDLGLLFAAWGDCTGVCPADLDGDGTVDGQDLGGLFVGWGDCP
;
A
#
# COMPACT_ATOMS: atom_id res chain seq x y z
N MET A 1 42.18 -20.13 26.61
CA MET A 1 41.50 -21.23 25.91
C MET A 1 40.61 -21.89 26.95
N VAL A 2 39.30 -21.69 26.94
CA VAL A 2 38.36 -21.91 25.84
C VAL A 2 37.26 -20.84 25.89
N SER A 3 37.05 -20.11 24.79
CA SER A 3 35.84 -19.30 24.59
C SER A 3 34.69 -20.25 24.29
N LEU A 4 33.64 -20.22 25.11
CA LEU A 4 32.35 -20.79 24.77
C LEU A 4 31.61 -19.75 23.93
N PHE A 5 31.63 -19.93 22.62
CA PHE A 5 30.67 -19.32 21.73
C PHE A 5 29.38 -20.13 21.85
N THR A 6 28.38 -19.57 22.54
CA THR A 6 27.01 -20.05 22.43
C THR A 6 26.45 -19.51 21.12
N SER A 7 26.27 -20.40 20.15
CA SER A 7 25.55 -20.13 18.91
C SER A 7 24.12 -19.68 19.23
N ALA A 8 23.77 -18.47 18.84
CA ALA A 8 22.38 -18.10 18.65
C ALA A 8 21.89 -18.82 17.39
N VAL A 9 21.30 -20.01 17.59
CA VAL A 9 20.41 -20.60 16.59
C VAL A 9 19.14 -19.75 16.70
N GLN A 10 18.79 -19.02 15.63
CA GLN A 10 17.46 -18.41 15.51
C GLN A 10 16.44 -19.52 15.69
N ALA A 11 15.63 -19.45 16.75
CA ALA A 11 14.47 -20.30 16.91
C ALA A 11 13.57 -20.04 15.71
N GLN A 12 13.42 -21.03 14.85
CA GLN A 12 12.31 -21.10 13.91
C GLN A 12 11.05 -21.01 14.77
N SER A 13 10.19 -20.03 14.53
CA SER A 13 8.91 -19.96 15.22
C SER A 13 8.17 -21.27 14.95
N ASP A 14 7.82 -22.01 16.00
CA ASP A 14 7.03 -23.25 15.92
C ASP A 14 5.55 -22.97 15.57
N CYS A 15 5.26 -21.80 14.99
CA CYS A 15 3.95 -21.35 14.58
C CYS A 15 3.65 -21.81 13.14
N GLY A 16 2.42 -22.19 12.84
CA GLY A 16 2.09 -22.59 11.47
C GLY A 16 0.87 -23.51 11.33
N PRO A 17 0.44 -23.75 10.09
CA PRO A 17 -0.75 -24.53 9.76
C PRO A 17 -0.69 -26.00 10.22
N ASP A 18 0.51 -26.52 10.51
CA ASP A 18 0.71 -27.88 11.02
C ASP A 18 0.47 -28.01 12.54
N ARG A 19 0.13 -26.91 13.22
CA ARG A 19 -0.07 -26.86 14.68
C ARG A 19 -1.55 -26.90 15.05
N PRO A 20 -1.88 -27.28 16.30
CA PRO A 20 -3.26 -27.20 16.79
C PRO A 20 -3.74 -25.75 16.95
N PRO A 21 -5.06 -25.53 17.08
CA PRO A 21 -5.65 -24.20 17.25
C PRO A 21 -5.07 -23.41 18.43
N CYS A 22 -5.04 -22.08 18.29
CA CYS A 22 -4.48 -21.18 19.31
C CYS A 22 -5.38 -20.98 20.53
N ASP A 23 -6.66 -21.34 20.41
CA ASP A 23 -7.70 -21.18 21.43
C ASP A 23 -7.88 -22.40 22.34
N GLU A 24 -7.09 -23.46 22.14
CA GLU A 24 -7.09 -24.65 23.00
C GLU A 24 -5.65 -25.04 23.44
N PRO A 25 -5.46 -25.52 24.68
CA PRO A 25 -4.16 -25.96 25.15
C PRO A 25 -3.75 -27.31 24.51
N HIS A 26 -2.45 -27.49 24.23
CA HIS A 26 -1.93 -28.71 23.62
C HIS A 26 -0.46 -29.01 23.97
N ASP A 27 -0.05 -30.26 23.81
CA ASP A 27 1.25 -30.81 24.30
C ASP A 27 2.50 -30.41 23.49
N GLY A 28 2.47 -29.28 22.77
CA GLY A 28 3.58 -28.83 21.91
C GLY A 28 3.68 -27.29 21.83
N PRO A 29 4.82 -26.75 21.40
CA PRO A 29 5.00 -25.30 21.24
C PRO A 29 4.30 -24.77 19.98
N GLY A 30 3.92 -23.49 20.04
CA GLY A 30 3.33 -22.72 18.95
C GLY A 30 1.93 -23.20 18.53
N CYS A 31 1.18 -22.38 17.83
CA CYS A 31 -0.19 -22.71 17.42
C CYS A 31 -0.45 -22.42 15.94
N LEU A 32 -1.66 -22.78 15.49
CA LEU A 32 -2.10 -22.80 14.10
C LEU A 32 -1.92 -21.45 13.38
N GLN A 33 -2.25 -20.35 14.06
CA GLN A 33 -2.31 -19.01 13.47
C GLN A 33 -0.99 -18.28 13.64
N PRO A 34 -0.14 -18.11 12.60
CA PRO A 34 1.20 -17.56 12.76
C PRO A 34 1.23 -16.17 13.36
N GLN A 35 0.34 -15.28 12.90
CA GLN A 35 0.25 -13.91 13.40
C GLN A 35 -0.14 -13.85 14.89
N CYS A 36 -1.09 -14.67 15.32
CA CYS A 36 -1.49 -14.76 16.72
C CYS A 36 -0.37 -15.38 17.56
N CYS A 37 0.17 -16.49 17.08
CA CYS A 37 1.26 -17.22 17.71
C CYS A 37 2.46 -16.31 17.95
N GLU A 38 2.92 -15.54 16.97
CA GLU A 38 4.06 -14.63 17.12
C GLU A 38 3.83 -13.52 18.16
N LEU A 39 2.61 -13.00 18.27
CA LEU A 39 2.26 -12.02 19.31
C LEU A 39 2.37 -12.64 20.70
N VAL A 40 1.86 -13.87 20.87
CA VAL A 40 1.97 -14.63 22.12
C VAL A 40 3.43 -14.98 22.40
N CYS A 41 4.19 -15.50 21.43
CA CYS A 41 5.62 -15.82 21.58
C CYS A 41 6.45 -14.63 22.04
N LYS A 42 6.14 -13.44 21.52
CA LYS A 42 6.83 -12.21 21.87
C LYS A 42 6.53 -11.78 23.30
N ASN A 43 5.34 -12.10 23.80
CA ASN A 43 4.95 -11.82 25.18
C ASN A 43 5.49 -12.90 26.14
N ASP A 44 5.39 -14.18 25.76
CA ASP A 44 5.89 -15.32 26.52
C ASP A 44 6.53 -16.37 25.60
N ALA A 45 7.86 -16.47 25.66
CA ALA A 45 8.64 -17.42 24.88
C ALA A 45 8.33 -18.89 25.27
N PHE A 46 7.80 -19.14 26.46
CA PHE A 46 7.44 -20.50 26.90
C PHE A 46 6.42 -21.15 25.96
N CYS A 47 5.47 -20.36 25.45
CA CYS A 47 4.43 -20.80 24.52
C CYS A 47 5.01 -21.35 23.20
N CYS A 48 6.22 -20.93 22.82
CA CYS A 48 6.82 -21.25 21.54
C CYS A 48 8.12 -22.04 21.65
N GLU A 49 8.58 -22.32 22.87
CA GLU A 49 9.77 -23.14 23.14
C GLU A 49 9.45 -24.43 23.90
N VAL A 50 8.33 -24.49 24.62
CA VAL A 50 8.01 -25.60 25.52
C VAL A 50 6.65 -26.21 25.24
N VAL A 51 5.58 -25.47 25.46
CA VAL A 51 4.20 -25.98 25.37
C VAL A 51 3.20 -24.83 25.25
N TRP A 52 2.14 -25.03 24.48
CA TRP A 52 0.99 -24.13 24.41
C TRP A 52 -0.03 -24.50 25.49
N ASP A 53 0.07 -23.89 26.66
CA ASP A 53 -0.81 -24.18 27.80
C ASP A 53 -1.96 -23.16 27.96
N GLU A 54 -2.76 -23.30 29.02
CA GLU A 54 -3.89 -22.41 29.33
C GLU A 54 -3.49 -20.92 29.40
N THR A 55 -2.24 -20.63 29.82
CA THR A 55 -1.74 -19.26 29.86
C THR A 55 -1.53 -18.71 28.45
N CYS A 56 -1.05 -19.54 27.52
CA CYS A 56 -0.89 -19.18 26.11
C CYS A 56 -2.24 -18.91 25.45
N VAL A 57 -3.25 -19.72 25.76
CA VAL A 57 -4.64 -19.52 25.29
C VAL A 57 -5.24 -18.23 25.83
N GLU A 58 -5.07 -17.93 27.12
CA GLU A 58 -5.54 -16.67 27.71
C GLU A 58 -4.87 -15.45 27.03
N GLN A 59 -3.55 -15.53 26.80
CA GLN A 59 -2.82 -14.49 26.06
C GLN A 59 -3.29 -14.37 24.62
N ALA A 60 -3.58 -15.48 23.93
CA ALA A 60 -4.10 -15.45 22.57
C ALA A 60 -5.44 -14.72 22.50
N GLY A 61 -6.35 -15.01 23.45
CA GLY A 61 -7.65 -14.33 23.55
C GLY A 61 -7.54 -12.81 23.79
N GLU A 62 -6.49 -12.35 24.46
CA GLU A 62 -6.27 -10.92 24.72
C GLU A 62 -5.48 -10.20 23.61
N LEU A 63 -4.47 -10.87 23.05
CA LEU A 63 -3.50 -10.26 22.13
C LEU A 63 -3.91 -10.37 20.66
N CYS A 64 -4.64 -11.43 20.28
CA CYS A 64 -4.86 -11.77 18.87
C CYS A 64 -6.08 -11.09 18.26
N GLY A 65 -7.07 -10.68 19.07
CA GLY A 65 -8.22 -9.91 18.60
C GLY A 65 -8.96 -10.56 17.42
N ASP A 66 -8.84 -9.96 16.22
CA ASP A 66 -9.51 -10.40 14.99
C ASP A 66 -8.65 -11.34 14.10
N VAL A 67 -7.57 -11.93 14.61
CA VAL A 67 -6.75 -12.88 13.85
C VAL A 67 -7.44 -14.25 13.85
N TYR A 68 -7.96 -14.68 12.69
CA TYR A 68 -8.70 -15.93 12.53
C TYR A 68 -8.15 -16.84 11.42
N CYS A 69 -7.28 -16.33 10.53
CA CYS A 69 -6.65 -17.12 9.48
C CYS A 69 -5.20 -17.49 9.85
N PRO A 70 -4.72 -18.69 9.47
CA PRO A 70 -5.49 -19.83 8.98
C PRO A 70 -6.38 -20.47 10.07
N ASP A 71 -7.40 -21.24 9.65
CA ASP A 71 -8.24 -22.08 10.51
C ASP A 71 -8.37 -23.50 9.92
N LEU A 72 -8.87 -24.47 10.68
CA LEU A 72 -9.00 -25.86 10.24
C LEU A 72 -10.02 -25.99 9.10
N GLY A 73 -9.62 -26.58 7.98
CA GLY A 73 -10.50 -26.80 6.82
C GLY A 73 -9.83 -26.46 5.50
N GLY A 74 -10.16 -27.18 4.43
CA GLY A 74 -9.64 -26.86 3.10
C GLY A 74 -10.41 -25.70 2.48
N CYS A 75 -9.72 -24.72 1.88
CA CYS A 75 -10.38 -23.52 1.34
C CYS A 75 -11.40 -23.81 0.22
N LEU A 76 -11.26 -24.96 -0.46
CA LEU A 76 -12.16 -25.40 -1.53
C LEU A 76 -13.19 -26.43 -1.05
N GLU A 77 -13.40 -26.55 0.26
CA GLU A 77 -14.36 -27.47 0.88
C GLU A 77 -15.21 -26.73 1.90
N ILE A 78 -16.48 -27.15 2.07
CA ILE A 78 -17.37 -26.56 3.08
C ILE A 78 -17.01 -27.11 4.47
N HIS A 79 -16.89 -26.25 5.47
CA HIS A 79 -16.61 -26.65 6.87
C HIS A 79 -17.18 -25.66 7.90
N ASP A 80 -17.20 -26.08 9.17
CA ASP A 80 -17.90 -25.37 10.26
C ASP A 80 -17.07 -24.26 10.93
N THR A 81 -15.84 -24.06 10.50
CA THR A 81 -14.87 -23.08 11.01
C THR A 81 -14.87 -21.77 10.22
N GLY A 82 -14.30 -20.72 10.81
CA GLY A 82 -14.21 -19.38 10.23
C GLY A 82 -12.83 -19.13 9.65
N GLY A 83 -12.60 -19.62 8.45
CA GLY A 83 -11.32 -19.54 7.76
C GLY A 83 -10.85 -20.91 7.28
N CYS A 84 -9.78 -20.98 6.51
CA CYS A 84 -9.24 -22.22 5.96
C CYS A 84 -7.71 -22.31 6.14
N LEU A 85 -7.14 -23.48 5.84
CA LEU A 85 -5.75 -23.84 6.14
C LEU A 85 -4.70 -23.07 5.33
N ASP A 86 -5.04 -22.64 4.12
CA ASP A 86 -4.18 -21.76 3.35
C ASP A 86 -4.40 -20.33 3.85
N GLU A 87 -3.45 -19.81 4.65
CA GLU A 87 -3.54 -18.46 5.22
C GLU A 87 -3.75 -17.40 4.15
N THR A 88 -3.08 -17.51 3.00
CA THR A 88 -3.15 -16.50 1.94
C THR A 88 -4.54 -16.51 1.31
N CYS A 89 -5.07 -17.70 1.01
CA CYS A 89 -6.43 -17.85 0.50
C CYS A 89 -7.48 -17.42 1.53
N CYS A 90 -7.33 -17.85 2.78
CA CYS A 90 -8.21 -17.50 3.89
C CYS A 90 -8.31 -15.99 4.06
N GLU A 91 -7.15 -15.33 4.09
CA GLU A 91 -7.05 -13.88 4.22
C GLU A 91 -7.68 -13.15 3.05
N LEU A 92 -7.52 -13.70 1.84
CA LEU A 92 -8.09 -13.14 0.64
C LEU A 92 -9.61 -13.27 0.56
N VAL A 93 -10.16 -14.46 0.81
CA VAL A 93 -11.61 -14.67 0.86
C VAL A 93 -12.21 -13.79 1.95
N ARG A 94 -11.63 -13.81 3.15
CA ARG A 94 -12.07 -12.98 4.27
C ARG A 94 -12.00 -11.47 3.98
N MET A 95 -11.02 -11.03 3.21
CA MET A 95 -10.87 -9.63 2.84
C MET A 95 -12.07 -9.12 2.04
N HIS A 96 -12.64 -9.96 1.17
CA HIS A 96 -13.78 -9.60 0.35
C HIS A 96 -15.11 -9.96 1.02
N ASP A 97 -15.19 -11.11 1.71
CA ASP A 97 -16.31 -11.51 2.55
C ASP A 97 -15.85 -11.78 3.99
N PRO A 98 -15.97 -10.77 4.90
CA PRO A 98 -15.62 -10.93 6.29
C PRO A 98 -16.34 -12.09 7.00
N PHE A 99 -17.53 -12.50 6.53
CA PHE A 99 -18.28 -13.60 7.14
C PHE A 99 -17.52 -14.91 7.05
N CYS A 100 -16.75 -15.14 5.99
CA CYS A 100 -15.91 -16.34 5.83
C CYS A 100 -14.77 -16.43 6.86
N GLY A 101 -14.50 -15.38 7.63
CA GLY A 101 -13.48 -15.36 8.67
C GLY A 101 -13.98 -15.48 10.12
N TYR A 102 -15.30 -15.58 10.35
CA TYR A 102 -15.87 -15.77 11.69
C TYR A 102 -17.17 -16.59 11.71
N GLY A 103 -17.84 -16.73 10.56
CA GLY A 103 -18.96 -17.62 10.34
C GLY A 103 -18.49 -19.01 9.91
N THR A 104 -19.41 -19.82 9.40
CA THR A 104 -19.07 -21.11 8.79
C THR A 104 -18.58 -20.90 7.37
N TRP A 105 -17.48 -21.55 6.99
CA TRP A 105 -17.00 -21.57 5.60
C TRP A 105 -17.96 -22.36 4.69
N ASP A 106 -18.90 -21.65 4.08
CA ASP A 106 -20.03 -22.23 3.35
C ASP A 106 -19.81 -22.29 1.83
N GLU A 107 -20.87 -22.58 1.07
CA GLU A 107 -20.81 -22.68 -0.39
C GLU A 107 -20.39 -21.36 -1.08
N ILE A 108 -20.61 -20.21 -0.44
CA ILE A 108 -20.19 -18.90 -0.95
C ILE A 108 -18.68 -18.75 -0.73
N CYS A 109 -18.19 -19.03 0.48
CA CYS A 109 -16.75 -18.97 0.79
C CYS A 109 -15.93 -19.90 -0.13
N VAL A 110 -16.44 -21.09 -0.43
CA VAL A 110 -15.79 -22.01 -1.39
C VAL A 110 -15.79 -21.46 -2.81
N ALA A 111 -16.92 -20.91 -3.29
CA ALA A 111 -16.99 -20.35 -4.64
C ALA A 111 -16.07 -19.12 -4.80
N GLU A 112 -15.96 -18.32 -3.75
CA GLU A 112 -15.02 -17.19 -3.66
C GLU A 112 -13.57 -17.66 -3.63
N ALA A 113 -13.26 -18.70 -2.85
CA ALA A 113 -11.95 -19.33 -2.83
C ALA A 113 -11.58 -19.96 -4.19
N GLU A 114 -12.53 -20.58 -4.89
CA GLU A 114 -12.31 -21.07 -6.26
C GLU A 114 -12.00 -19.93 -7.23
N SER A 115 -12.68 -18.79 -7.07
CA SER A 115 -12.49 -17.62 -7.92
C SER A 115 -11.17 -16.89 -7.62
N TRP A 116 -10.78 -16.82 -6.36
CA TRP A 116 -9.69 -15.96 -5.91
C TRP A 116 -8.41 -16.71 -5.56
N CYS A 117 -8.49 -17.94 -5.07
CA CYS A 117 -7.34 -18.70 -4.62
C CYS A 117 -6.84 -19.75 -5.62
N ALA A 118 -7.71 -20.20 -6.53
CA ALA A 118 -7.33 -21.23 -7.51
C ALA A 118 -6.70 -20.66 -8.80
N GLY A 119 -6.57 -19.34 -8.91
CA GLY A 119 -6.02 -18.65 -10.06
C GLY A 119 -4.85 -17.74 -9.71
N THR A 120 -3.84 -17.72 -10.57
CA THR A 120 -2.88 -16.62 -10.62
C THR A 120 -3.53 -15.49 -11.42
N PHE A 121 -3.81 -14.36 -10.78
CA PHE A 121 -4.23 -13.13 -11.43
C PHE A 121 -3.02 -12.49 -12.11
N GLU A 122 -2.82 -12.85 -13.38
CA GLU A 122 -1.76 -12.25 -14.20
C GLU A 122 -2.29 -11.00 -14.90
N CYS A 123 -1.84 -9.84 -14.44
CA CYS A 123 -2.08 -8.55 -15.06
C CYS A 123 -0.80 -7.71 -15.07
N PRO A 124 0.27 -8.20 -15.74
CA PRO A 124 1.59 -7.58 -15.65
C PRO A 124 1.55 -6.12 -16.07
N ILE A 125 1.99 -5.25 -15.17
CA ILE A 125 2.07 -3.81 -15.45
C ILE A 125 3.30 -3.54 -16.31
N VAL A 126 3.09 -2.86 -17.43
CA VAL A 126 4.19 -2.38 -18.28
C VAL A 126 4.44 -0.91 -17.94
N PRO A 127 5.52 -0.57 -17.22
CA PRO A 127 5.76 0.81 -16.83
C PRO A 127 6.05 1.69 -18.05
N PRO A 128 5.56 2.95 -18.07
CA PRO A 128 5.86 3.87 -19.15
C PRO A 128 7.35 4.24 -19.19
N PRO A 129 7.88 4.68 -20.36
CA PRO A 129 9.25 5.15 -20.47
C PRO A 129 9.52 6.30 -19.49
N GLY A 130 10.57 6.17 -18.67
CA GLY A 130 10.93 7.18 -17.68
C GLY A 130 10.33 6.95 -16.29
N ALA A 131 9.51 5.91 -16.10
CA ALA A 131 9.13 5.48 -14.75
C ALA A 131 10.38 5.12 -13.94
N ARG A 132 10.48 5.66 -12.73
CA ARG A 132 11.55 5.37 -11.78
C ARG A 132 11.24 4.07 -11.07
N ALA A 133 12.20 3.15 -11.08
CA ALA A 133 12.13 1.98 -10.22
C ALA A 133 12.36 2.41 -8.77
N GLU A 134 11.53 1.94 -7.86
CA GLU A 134 11.70 2.15 -6.42
C GLU A 134 13.06 1.63 -5.92
N GLY A 135 13.58 0.55 -6.51
CA GLY A 135 14.93 0.05 -6.21
C GLY A 135 15.04 -0.69 -4.88
N GLU A 136 13.90 -0.93 -4.23
CA GLU A 136 13.66 -1.85 -3.10
C GLU A 136 13.90 -3.31 -3.56
N PRO A 137 14.93 -4.01 -3.06
CA PRO A 137 15.06 -5.45 -3.24
C PRO A 137 13.93 -6.18 -2.50
N CYS A 138 13.48 -7.31 -3.02
CA CYS A 138 12.32 -8.05 -2.49
C CYS A 138 12.32 -8.33 -0.97
N TYR A 139 13.50 -8.47 -0.35
CA TYR A 139 13.65 -8.89 1.04
C TYR A 139 14.02 -7.76 1.99
N GLU A 140 14.02 -6.53 1.50
CA GLU A 140 14.32 -5.33 2.28
C GLU A 140 13.06 -4.46 2.36
N ARG A 141 13.08 -3.43 3.21
CA ARG A 141 11.95 -2.49 3.41
C ARG A 141 12.49 -1.08 3.65
N PHE A 142 12.97 -0.43 2.61
CA PHE A 142 13.78 0.77 2.69
C PHE A 142 12.98 2.04 2.91
N ASN A 143 11.69 2.09 2.59
CA ASN A 143 10.83 3.27 2.74
C ASN A 143 9.56 2.99 3.58
N ASP A 144 9.73 2.16 4.62
CA ASP A 144 8.65 1.64 5.49
C ASP A 144 8.04 2.64 6.50
N GLY A 145 8.21 3.94 6.25
CA GLY A 145 7.73 5.02 7.10
C GLY A 145 8.29 4.95 8.51
N CYS A 146 7.41 4.66 9.47
CA CYS A 146 7.76 4.54 10.89
C CYS A 146 8.02 3.09 11.36
N GLY A 147 8.13 2.15 10.43
CA GLY A 147 8.49 0.77 10.73
C GLY A 147 9.88 0.62 11.35
N GLY A 148 10.15 -0.55 11.92
CA GLY A 148 11.50 -0.89 12.43
C GLY A 148 12.00 -0.07 13.63
N GLY A 149 11.14 0.73 14.28
CA GLY A 149 11.54 1.60 15.39
C GLY A 149 12.16 2.93 14.95
N ALA A 150 11.85 3.38 13.73
CA ALA A 150 12.33 4.66 13.20
C ALA A 150 11.82 5.85 14.02
N ILE A 151 12.70 6.84 14.22
CA ILE A 151 12.40 8.10 14.93
C ILE A 151 11.90 9.17 13.95
N GLU A 152 12.37 9.10 12.71
CA GLU A 152 11.95 9.96 11.59
C GLU A 152 11.22 9.10 10.55
N ILE A 153 10.35 9.73 9.76
CA ILE A 153 9.65 9.02 8.67
C ILE A 153 10.68 8.65 7.61
N ASN A 154 10.83 7.36 7.39
CA ASN A 154 11.63 6.82 6.31
C ASN A 154 10.77 6.72 5.05
N ALA A 155 10.90 7.69 4.16
CA ALA A 155 10.11 7.77 2.93
C ALA A 155 10.99 8.23 1.77
N GLU A 156 10.70 7.70 0.58
CA GLU A 156 11.26 8.25 -0.65
C GLU A 156 10.56 9.57 -1.02
N THR A 157 11.13 10.35 -1.92
CA THR A 157 10.43 11.53 -2.48
C THR A 157 9.88 11.18 -3.85
N ILE A 158 8.66 11.66 -4.13
CA ILE A 158 8.04 11.58 -5.45
C ILE A 158 7.82 13.01 -5.96
N ALA A 159 8.16 13.29 -7.22
CA ALA A 159 7.95 14.58 -7.86
C ALA A 159 6.60 14.63 -8.60
N CYS A 160 6.09 15.84 -8.80
CA CYS A 160 4.93 16.05 -9.67
C CYS A 160 5.26 15.64 -11.12
N GLY A 161 4.37 14.89 -11.75
CA GLY A 161 4.53 14.28 -13.07
C GLY A 161 5.39 13.01 -13.08
N GLU A 162 5.78 12.48 -11.92
CA GLU A 162 6.61 11.28 -11.82
C GLU A 162 5.76 10.00 -11.77
N PHE A 163 6.33 8.94 -12.35
CA PHE A 163 5.83 7.57 -12.26
C PHE A 163 6.82 6.74 -11.45
N ILE A 164 6.34 6.06 -10.41
CA ILE A 164 7.10 5.07 -9.64
C ILE A 164 6.58 3.68 -10.00
N TYR A 165 7.50 2.81 -10.41
CA TYR A 165 7.24 1.38 -10.56
C TYR A 165 7.91 0.66 -9.40
N GLY A 166 7.07 0.15 -8.49
CA GLY A 166 7.50 -0.44 -7.22
C GLY A 166 6.87 -1.82 -7.00
N LYS A 167 7.21 -2.43 -5.87
CA LYS A 167 6.66 -3.72 -5.45
C LYS A 167 6.56 -3.78 -3.94
N THR A 168 5.49 -4.37 -3.43
CA THR A 168 5.34 -4.62 -1.99
C THR A 168 5.56 -6.11 -1.73
N THR A 169 6.68 -6.51 -1.15
CA THR A 169 7.01 -7.91 -0.90
C THR A 169 7.77 -8.09 0.40
N THR A 170 7.51 -9.15 1.16
CA THR A 170 8.21 -9.36 2.44
C THR A 170 8.14 -10.79 2.94
N ARG A 171 9.05 -11.13 3.87
CA ARG A 171 8.99 -12.36 4.71
C ARG A 171 8.66 -12.05 6.18
N VAL A 172 8.41 -10.78 6.50
CA VAL A 172 8.14 -10.26 7.83
C VAL A 172 6.85 -9.42 7.77
N PRO A 173 6.21 -9.03 8.88
CA PRO A 173 4.76 -8.73 8.90
C PRO A 173 4.33 -7.36 8.32
N ARG A 174 5.08 -6.80 7.37
CA ARG A 174 4.60 -5.81 6.39
C ARG A 174 5.66 -5.53 5.34
N ASP A 175 5.28 -4.92 4.22
CA ASP A 175 6.10 -4.06 3.37
C ASP A 175 5.21 -2.90 2.95
N VAL A 176 5.66 -1.67 3.12
CA VAL A 176 4.81 -0.48 2.96
C VAL A 176 5.62 0.66 2.41
N ASP A 177 5.20 1.21 1.28
CA ASP A 177 6.03 2.15 0.55
C ASP A 177 5.55 3.57 0.81
N TRP A 178 6.36 4.35 1.53
CA TRP A 178 6.07 5.74 1.82
C TRP A 178 6.78 6.67 0.83
N PHE A 179 5.98 7.55 0.22
CA PHE A 179 6.43 8.59 -0.68
C PHE A 179 6.05 9.97 -0.14
N ARG A 180 7.05 10.79 0.20
CA ARG A 180 6.87 12.19 0.55
C ARG A 180 6.39 12.97 -0.67
N ILE A 181 5.22 13.57 -0.55
CA ILE A 181 4.63 14.47 -1.55
C ILE A 181 5.38 15.81 -1.50
N PRO A 182 5.66 16.49 -2.62
CA PRO A 182 6.36 17.77 -2.62
C PRO A 182 5.59 18.83 -1.80
N ASP A 183 6.32 19.58 -0.97
CA ASP A 183 5.76 20.67 -0.16
C ASP A 183 5.20 21.81 -1.03
N THR A 184 5.85 22.04 -2.18
CA THR A 184 5.41 23.03 -3.16
C THR A 184 4.78 22.33 -4.35
N ARG A 185 3.50 22.60 -4.57
CA ARG A 185 2.69 22.10 -5.68
C ARG A 185 1.81 23.23 -6.19
N ASP A 186 1.61 23.27 -7.50
CA ASP A 186 0.67 24.19 -8.14
C ASP A 186 -0.68 23.46 -8.14
N GLY A 187 -1.58 23.72 -7.19
CA GLY A 187 -2.91 23.09 -7.15
C GLY A 187 -3.03 21.69 -6.53
N PRO A 188 -4.20 21.02 -6.74
CA PRO A 188 -4.51 19.75 -6.14
C PRO A 188 -3.63 18.62 -6.70
N VAL A 189 -3.42 17.61 -5.87
CA VAL A 189 -2.66 16.42 -6.22
C VAL A 189 -3.60 15.38 -6.82
N VAL A 190 -3.27 14.91 -8.02
CA VAL A 190 -3.91 13.77 -8.67
C VAL A 190 -3.01 12.56 -8.47
N VAL A 191 -3.54 11.54 -7.80
CA VAL A 191 -2.85 10.26 -7.60
C VAL A 191 -3.53 9.23 -8.49
N ARG A 192 -2.76 8.54 -9.33
CA ARG A 192 -3.21 7.30 -9.98
C ARG A 192 -2.42 6.13 -9.43
N LEU A 193 -3.12 5.05 -9.11
CA LEU A 193 -2.50 3.81 -8.66
C LEU A 193 -3.06 2.66 -9.48
N GLN A 194 -2.18 1.92 -10.12
CA GLN A 194 -2.48 0.65 -10.78
C GLN A 194 -1.72 -0.46 -10.03
N THR A 195 -2.38 -1.57 -9.71
CA THR A 195 -1.76 -2.66 -8.93
C THR A 195 -2.04 -4.04 -9.52
N GLU A 196 -1.11 -4.98 -9.32
CA GLU A 196 -1.29 -6.40 -9.65
C GLU A 196 -1.97 -7.21 -8.53
N PHE A 197 -2.19 -6.56 -7.39
CA PHE A 197 -2.63 -7.15 -6.12
C PHE A 197 -3.64 -6.21 -5.43
N PRO A 198 -4.47 -6.70 -4.48
CA PRO A 198 -5.33 -5.86 -3.68
C PRO A 198 -4.48 -4.90 -2.84
N ALA A 199 -4.62 -3.60 -3.11
CA ALA A 199 -3.80 -2.57 -2.49
C ALA A 199 -4.64 -1.53 -1.75
N ARG A 200 -3.97 -0.75 -0.91
CA ARG A 200 -4.52 0.45 -0.29
C ARG A 200 -3.58 1.61 -0.53
N MET A 201 -4.18 2.72 -0.91
CA MET A 201 -3.52 4.02 -0.96
C MET A 201 -3.95 4.84 0.25
N LEU A 202 -2.99 5.37 0.99
CA LEU A 202 -3.26 6.24 2.14
C LEU A 202 -2.58 7.60 1.97
N ILE A 203 -3.23 8.64 2.48
CA ILE A 203 -2.60 9.95 2.71
C ILE A 203 -2.36 10.10 4.20
N VAL A 204 -1.09 10.29 4.57
CA VAL A 204 -0.63 10.30 5.96
C VAL A 204 0.12 11.59 6.28
N THR A 205 -0.05 12.11 7.48
CA THR A 205 0.70 13.27 8.01
C THR A 205 1.09 13.04 9.47
N GLY A 206 2.04 13.81 9.99
CA GLY A 206 2.54 13.71 11.36
C GLY A 206 3.99 13.22 11.42
N SER A 207 4.38 12.63 12.56
CA SER A 207 5.74 12.13 12.81
C SER A 207 5.71 10.76 13.50
N CYS A 208 6.83 10.03 13.46
CA CYS A 208 6.94 8.73 14.14
C CYS A 208 6.88 8.81 15.67
N GLU A 209 7.22 9.96 16.26
CA GLU A 209 6.99 10.24 17.70
C GLU A 209 5.51 10.48 18.04
N GLY A 210 4.70 10.77 17.02
CA GLY A 210 3.25 10.85 17.09
C GLY A 210 2.69 12.27 17.34
N PRO A 211 1.42 12.49 16.95
CA PRO A 211 0.54 11.50 16.32
C PRO A 211 0.75 11.40 14.80
N ILE A 212 0.76 10.18 14.29
CA ILE A 212 0.53 9.90 12.86
C ILE A 212 -0.97 9.93 12.62
N SER A 213 -1.40 10.68 11.60
CA SER A 213 -2.80 10.81 11.20
C SER A 213 -2.98 10.32 9.77
N VAL A 214 -3.87 9.34 9.59
CA VAL A 214 -4.33 8.89 8.26
C VAL A 214 -5.50 9.75 7.85
N LEU A 215 -5.31 10.61 6.85
CA LEU A 215 -6.31 11.57 6.37
C LEU A 215 -7.29 10.93 5.39
N ASP A 216 -6.78 10.07 4.51
CA ASP A 216 -7.58 9.34 3.53
C ASP A 216 -7.03 7.91 3.39
N ARG A 217 -7.91 7.00 2.96
CA ARG A 217 -7.64 5.60 2.69
C ARG A 217 -8.54 5.15 1.53
N ARG A 218 -7.94 4.60 0.49
CA ARG A 218 -8.66 4.09 -0.69
C ARG A 218 -8.23 2.66 -0.98
N PRO A 219 -9.15 1.70 -1.05
CA PRO A 219 -8.84 0.38 -1.58
C PRO A 219 -8.65 0.47 -3.11
N VAL A 220 -7.83 -0.42 -3.64
CA VAL A 220 -7.61 -0.63 -5.08
C VAL A 220 -7.76 -2.13 -5.31
N ASP A 221 -8.67 -2.48 -6.21
CA ASP A 221 -8.87 -3.87 -6.58
C ASP A 221 -7.64 -4.38 -7.37
N PRO A 222 -7.29 -5.68 -7.25
CA PRO A 222 -6.22 -6.25 -8.06
C PRO A 222 -6.52 -6.07 -9.55
N CYS A 223 -5.48 -5.79 -10.34
CA CYS A 223 -5.58 -5.59 -11.77
C CYS A 223 -6.47 -4.40 -12.19
N SER A 224 -6.75 -3.47 -11.27
CA SER A 224 -7.44 -2.21 -11.57
C SER A 224 -6.47 -1.05 -11.65
N SER A 225 -6.99 0.09 -12.10
CA SER A 225 -6.33 1.38 -11.99
C SER A 225 -7.36 2.40 -11.52
N ASP A 226 -7.04 3.08 -10.43
CA ASP A 226 -7.89 4.09 -9.83
C ASP A 226 -7.20 5.45 -9.79
N GLU A 227 -8.01 6.52 -9.84
CA GLU A 227 -7.57 7.91 -9.83
C GLU A 227 -8.34 8.70 -8.78
N TRP A 228 -7.63 9.52 -8.01
CA TRP A 228 -8.24 10.43 -7.04
C TRP A 228 -7.56 11.79 -7.06
N VAL A 229 -8.34 12.81 -6.68
CA VAL A 229 -7.90 14.19 -6.57
C VAL A 229 -7.97 14.61 -5.11
N PHE A 230 -6.85 15.10 -4.58
CA PHE A 230 -6.72 15.57 -3.21
C PHE A 230 -6.38 17.06 -3.19
N ASP A 231 -7.23 17.82 -2.51
CA ASP A 231 -6.93 19.21 -2.13
C ASP A 231 -6.26 19.19 -0.76
N LEU A 232 -4.93 19.26 -0.76
CA LEU A 232 -4.10 19.18 0.43
C LEU A 232 -3.51 20.57 0.70
N PRO A 233 -3.79 21.19 1.86
CA PRO A 233 -3.22 22.49 2.20
C PRO A 233 -1.69 22.42 2.37
N ASP A 234 -1.05 23.56 2.59
CA ASP A 234 0.39 23.61 2.87
C ASP A 234 0.74 22.75 4.10
N GLY A 235 1.68 21.83 3.91
CA GLY A 235 2.13 20.92 4.95
C GLY A 235 2.86 19.70 4.39
N GLU A 236 3.38 18.89 5.30
CA GLU A 236 4.08 17.65 4.97
C GLU A 236 3.09 16.48 4.92
N TYR A 237 3.04 15.81 3.76
CA TYR A 237 2.18 14.67 3.50
C TYR A 237 2.95 13.54 2.86
N HIS A 238 2.55 12.32 3.20
CA HIS A 238 3.09 11.09 2.64
C HIS A 238 1.97 10.32 1.97
N LEU A 239 2.22 9.93 0.73
CA LEU A 239 1.45 8.93 0.03
C LEU A 239 2.00 7.55 0.40
N VAL A 240 1.11 6.62 0.73
CA VAL A 240 1.51 5.30 1.19
C VAL A 240 0.82 4.24 0.35
N VAL A 241 1.60 3.32 -0.20
CA VAL A 241 1.10 2.13 -0.91
C VAL A 241 1.33 0.91 -0.01
N GLU A 242 0.29 0.13 0.22
CA GLU A 242 0.41 -1.15 0.95
C GLU A 242 -0.51 -2.22 0.34
N SER A 243 -0.19 -3.49 0.56
CA SER A 243 -1.13 -4.58 0.31
C SER A 243 -2.29 -4.56 1.30
N GLY A 244 -3.53 -4.68 0.82
CA GLY A 244 -4.74 -4.62 1.63
C GLY A 244 -6.01 -4.35 0.84
N ALA A 245 -7.15 -4.31 1.50
CA ALA A 245 -8.40 -3.81 0.92
C ALA A 245 -9.16 -2.93 1.91
N ASP A 246 -10.45 -2.70 1.67
CA ASP A 246 -11.20 -1.73 2.46
C ASP A 246 -11.19 -2.09 3.95
N GLY A 247 -10.75 -1.13 4.77
CA GLY A 247 -10.60 -1.31 6.21
C GLY A 247 -9.50 -2.26 6.70
N ARG A 248 -8.77 -2.99 5.84
CA ARG A 248 -7.85 -4.07 6.27
C ARG A 248 -6.53 -4.12 5.51
N SER A 249 -5.40 -4.03 6.22
CA SER A 249 -4.06 -4.24 5.65
C SER A 249 -3.71 -5.73 5.60
N LEU A 250 -3.14 -6.21 4.50
CA LEU A 250 -2.51 -7.52 4.39
C LEU A 250 -1.10 -7.45 4.99
N ARG A 251 -0.99 -7.81 6.27
CA ARG A 251 0.27 -7.70 7.03
C ARG A 251 1.29 -8.77 6.64
N SER A 252 0.85 -9.97 6.30
CA SER A 252 1.74 -11.03 5.80
C SER A 252 2.40 -10.66 4.46
N GLY A 253 1.99 -9.53 3.85
CA GLY A 253 2.54 -9.01 2.60
C GLY A 253 2.30 -9.96 1.42
N LEU A 254 2.98 -9.68 0.31
CA LEU A 254 3.05 -10.61 -0.81
C LEU A 254 4.39 -11.35 -0.78
N PRO A 255 4.41 -12.64 -1.15
CA PRO A 255 5.65 -13.40 -1.18
C PRO A 255 6.61 -12.82 -2.21
N CYS A 256 7.91 -12.78 -1.87
CA CYS A 256 8.99 -12.32 -2.74
C CYS A 256 9.23 -13.25 -3.95
N ASP A 257 9.51 -12.70 -5.13
CA ASP A 257 9.78 -13.45 -6.36
C ASP A 257 11.24 -13.71 -6.69
N GLU A 258 12.13 -13.11 -5.92
CA GLU A 258 13.57 -13.36 -6.01
C GLU A 258 13.99 -14.49 -5.07
N ILE A 259 15.04 -15.23 -5.38
CA ILE A 259 15.65 -16.16 -4.42
C ILE A 259 16.39 -15.33 -3.37
N ASP A 260 16.12 -15.58 -2.08
CA ASP A 260 16.87 -14.90 -1.01
C ASP A 260 18.35 -15.32 -1.06
N PRO A 261 19.27 -14.38 -1.34
CA PRO A 261 20.69 -14.70 -1.40
C PRO A 261 21.28 -15.10 -0.04
N LYS A 262 20.64 -14.74 1.08
CA LYS A 262 21.06 -15.07 2.45
C LYS A 262 20.53 -16.43 2.89
N ASN A 263 19.40 -16.88 2.35
CA ASN A 263 18.77 -18.16 2.64
C ASN A 263 18.07 -18.73 1.38
N PRO A 264 18.83 -19.26 0.40
CA PRO A 264 18.26 -19.85 -0.80
C PRO A 264 17.48 -21.12 -0.42
N PRO A 265 16.35 -21.41 -1.09
CA PRO A 265 15.67 -22.70 -0.92
C PRO A 265 16.62 -23.85 -1.31
N ASP A 266 16.48 -25.00 -0.67
CA ASP A 266 17.12 -26.23 -1.15
C ASP A 266 16.59 -26.53 -2.57
N ASP A 267 17.44 -27.08 -3.45
CA ASP A 267 17.27 -27.18 -4.93
C ASP A 267 15.96 -27.84 -5.44
N ASP A 268 15.07 -28.30 -4.54
CA ASP A 268 13.83 -29.03 -4.83
C ASP A 268 12.54 -28.28 -4.41
N GLU A 269 12.61 -27.11 -3.77
CA GLU A 269 11.41 -26.32 -3.43
C GLU A 269 11.00 -25.38 -4.58
N GLU A 270 9.95 -25.76 -5.30
CA GLU A 270 9.27 -24.83 -6.21
C GLU A 270 8.69 -23.67 -5.39
N PRO A 271 8.90 -22.39 -5.79
CA PRO A 271 8.32 -21.26 -5.09
C PRO A 271 6.80 -21.43 -5.05
N LEU A 272 6.20 -21.24 -3.87
CA LEU A 272 4.75 -21.36 -3.68
C LEU A 272 4.01 -20.57 -4.77
N PRO A 273 2.96 -21.15 -5.39
CA PRO A 273 2.20 -20.47 -6.41
C PRO A 273 1.63 -19.17 -5.84
N ARG A 274 1.81 -18.07 -6.57
CA ARG A 274 1.26 -16.77 -6.16
C ARG A 274 -0.13 -16.62 -6.73
N THR A 275 -0.99 -16.00 -5.94
CA THR A 275 -2.31 -15.58 -6.38
C THR A 275 -2.25 -14.27 -7.16
N TYR A 276 -1.39 -13.33 -6.76
CA TYR A 276 -1.26 -12.01 -7.37
C TYR A 276 0.12 -11.77 -7.94
N GLY A 277 0.20 -10.80 -8.87
CA GLY A 277 1.48 -10.15 -9.15
C GLY A 277 1.91 -9.27 -7.97
N LEU A 278 3.07 -8.65 -8.09
CA LEU A 278 3.74 -7.97 -6.98
C LEU A 278 3.91 -6.47 -7.22
N HIS A 279 3.68 -6.03 -8.46
CA HIS A 279 4.03 -4.68 -8.87
C HIS A 279 2.84 -3.73 -8.75
N TYR A 280 3.19 -2.46 -8.55
CA TYR A 280 2.28 -1.35 -8.76
C TYR A 280 2.96 -0.29 -9.62
N LEU A 281 2.12 0.54 -10.26
CA LEU A 281 2.53 1.77 -10.92
C LEU A 281 1.79 2.92 -10.27
N LEU A 282 2.56 3.76 -9.61
CA LEU A 282 2.10 4.97 -8.95
C LEU A 282 2.43 6.18 -9.82
N GLU A 283 1.43 7.03 -10.09
CA GLU A 283 1.62 8.33 -10.71
C GLU A 283 1.20 9.42 -9.74
N LEU A 284 2.05 10.44 -9.58
CA LEU A 284 1.71 11.68 -8.91
C LEU A 284 1.69 12.81 -9.93
N SER A 285 0.53 13.42 -10.16
CA SER A 285 0.40 14.62 -10.98
C SER A 285 -0.09 15.78 -10.14
N CYS A 286 0.70 16.84 -10.05
CA CYS A 286 0.23 18.11 -9.50
C CYS A 286 -0.17 18.96 -10.69
N THR A 287 -1.42 18.85 -11.10
CA THR A 287 -1.94 19.75 -12.13
C THR A 287 -2.01 21.13 -11.53
N ALA A 288 -1.16 22.04 -12.04
CA ALA A 288 -1.38 23.47 -11.90
C ALA A 288 -2.87 23.72 -12.15
N VAL A 289 -3.57 24.31 -11.19
CA VAL A 289 -4.88 24.84 -11.49
C VAL A 289 -4.68 25.71 -12.71
N PRO A 290 -5.41 25.48 -13.83
CA PRO A 290 -5.24 26.31 -15.01
C PRO A 290 -5.34 27.76 -14.55
N CYS A 291 -4.29 28.52 -14.78
CA CYS A 291 -4.21 29.94 -14.48
C CYS A 291 -4.10 30.64 -15.84
N PRO A 292 -5.18 30.68 -16.64
CA PRO A 292 -5.09 31.13 -18.02
C PRO A 292 -4.63 32.58 -18.11
N GLY A 293 -4.87 33.36 -17.05
CA GLY A 293 -4.44 34.75 -16.95
C GLY A 293 -2.94 34.96 -16.73
N ASP A 294 -2.15 33.94 -16.39
CA ASP A 294 -0.68 34.06 -16.25
C ASP A 294 -0.04 33.85 -17.62
N LEU A 295 0.11 34.95 -18.35
CA LEU A 295 0.57 34.96 -19.73
C LEU A 295 2.10 34.93 -19.83
N ASN A 296 2.80 35.21 -18.73
CA ASN A 296 4.25 35.29 -18.69
C ASN A 296 4.90 34.07 -17.99
N GLY A 297 4.11 33.29 -17.25
CA GLY A 297 4.48 32.03 -16.61
C GLY A 297 5.17 32.20 -15.25
N ASP A 298 4.97 33.32 -14.56
CA ASP A 298 5.58 33.59 -13.25
C ASP A 298 4.69 33.25 -12.05
N ARG A 299 3.54 32.62 -12.30
CA ARG A 299 2.52 32.17 -11.34
C ARG A 299 1.78 33.30 -10.62
N ILE A 300 1.78 34.52 -11.17
CA ILE A 300 1.02 35.64 -10.63
C ILE A 300 0.31 36.33 -11.79
N VAL A 301 -1.02 36.45 -11.73
CA VAL A 301 -1.78 37.27 -12.68
C VAL A 301 -1.77 38.72 -12.22
N ASP A 302 -0.91 39.54 -12.84
CA ASP A 302 -0.75 40.93 -12.45
C ASP A 302 -0.74 41.93 -13.64
N GLY A 303 -0.18 43.12 -13.41
CA GLY A 303 -0.08 44.16 -14.43
C GLY A 303 0.79 43.78 -15.63
N VAL A 304 1.70 42.81 -15.49
CA VAL A 304 2.53 42.28 -16.57
C VAL A 304 1.66 41.48 -17.54
N ASP A 305 0.82 40.58 -17.03
CA ASP A 305 -0.07 39.77 -17.86
C ASP A 305 -1.16 40.62 -18.50
N LEU A 306 -1.70 41.60 -17.79
CA LEU A 306 -2.60 42.58 -18.37
C LEU A 306 -1.95 43.32 -19.56
N GLY A 307 -0.66 43.65 -19.44
CA GLY A 307 0.12 44.25 -20.52
C GLY A 307 0.29 43.32 -21.72
N LEU A 308 0.50 42.02 -21.47
CA LEU A 308 0.61 40.99 -22.51
C LEU A 308 -0.74 40.77 -23.22
N LEU A 309 -1.85 40.76 -22.48
CA LEU A 309 -3.20 40.64 -23.05
C LEU A 309 -3.49 41.82 -24.00
N PHE A 310 -3.20 43.06 -23.58
CA PHE A 310 -3.36 44.21 -24.46
C PHE A 310 -2.41 44.22 -25.66
N ALA A 311 -1.22 43.64 -25.53
CA ALA A 311 -0.29 43.51 -26.66
C ALA A 311 -0.81 42.52 -27.73
N ALA A 312 -1.67 41.58 -27.34
CA ALA A 312 -2.27 40.58 -28.22
C ALA A 312 -3.67 40.95 -28.73
N TRP A 313 -4.19 42.14 -28.40
CA TRP A 313 -5.58 42.54 -28.66
C TRP A 313 -5.99 42.43 -30.15
N GLY A 314 -7.11 41.76 -30.41
CA GLY A 314 -7.67 41.52 -31.74
C GLY A 314 -7.56 40.07 -32.21
N ASP A 315 -7.75 39.85 -33.51
CA ASP A 315 -7.83 38.51 -34.11
C ASP A 315 -6.52 37.72 -33.94
N CYS A 316 -6.63 36.47 -33.48
CA CYS A 316 -5.50 35.59 -33.33
C CYS A 316 -5.00 35.06 -34.69
N THR A 317 -3.71 35.27 -34.99
CA THR A 317 -3.05 34.81 -36.24
C THR A 317 -2.06 33.66 -35.99
N GLY A 318 -2.37 32.80 -35.02
CA GLY A 318 -1.52 31.70 -34.59
C GLY A 318 -1.85 31.24 -33.17
N VAL A 319 -0.85 30.74 -32.44
CA VAL A 319 -0.99 30.45 -31.00
C VAL A 319 -1.20 31.77 -30.26
N CYS A 320 -2.27 31.84 -29.48
CA CYS A 320 -2.77 33.06 -28.87
C CYS A 320 -3.04 32.82 -27.37
N PRO A 321 -2.00 32.84 -26.52
CA PRO A 321 -2.18 32.52 -25.10
C PRO A 321 -3.13 33.49 -24.37
N ALA A 322 -3.32 34.70 -24.92
CA ALA A 322 -4.21 35.73 -24.37
C ALA A 322 -5.69 35.56 -24.76
N ASP A 323 -6.03 34.60 -25.63
CA ASP A 323 -7.40 34.20 -25.96
C ASP A 323 -7.83 33.14 -24.94
N LEU A 324 -8.37 33.62 -23.82
CA LEU A 324 -8.67 32.84 -22.62
C LEU A 324 -9.98 32.07 -22.74
N ASP A 325 -10.92 32.53 -23.56
CA ASP A 325 -12.18 31.83 -23.82
C ASP A 325 -12.16 30.98 -25.12
N GLY A 326 -11.12 31.14 -25.95
CA GLY A 326 -10.82 30.30 -27.10
C GLY A 326 -11.68 30.61 -28.32
N ASP A 327 -12.24 31.83 -28.41
CA ASP A 327 -13.12 32.22 -29.51
C ASP A 327 -12.36 32.68 -30.78
N GLY A 328 -11.02 32.80 -30.68
CA GLY A 328 -10.13 33.22 -31.75
C GLY A 328 -9.83 34.72 -31.80
N THR A 329 -10.31 35.51 -30.83
CA THR A 329 -10.13 36.96 -30.76
C THR A 329 -9.81 37.40 -29.33
N VAL A 330 -8.71 38.14 -29.11
CA VAL A 330 -8.43 38.72 -27.80
C VAL A 330 -9.23 40.01 -27.62
N ASP A 331 -10.25 39.98 -26.76
CA ASP A 331 -11.16 41.10 -26.51
C ASP A 331 -11.54 41.33 -25.02
N GLY A 332 -12.67 42.00 -24.79
CA GLY A 332 -13.14 42.31 -23.45
C GLY A 332 -13.57 41.09 -22.62
N GLN A 333 -13.86 39.95 -23.26
CA GLN A 333 -14.18 38.69 -22.58
C GLN A 333 -12.93 38.08 -21.95
N ASP A 334 -11.81 38.06 -22.67
CA ASP A 334 -10.51 37.62 -22.15
C ASP A 334 -10.03 38.52 -21.03
N LEU A 335 -10.21 39.84 -21.17
CA LEU A 335 -9.91 40.77 -20.10
C LEU A 335 -10.72 40.45 -18.83
N GLY A 336 -11.99 40.08 -18.99
CA GLY A 336 -12.83 39.60 -17.90
C GLY A 336 -12.28 38.32 -17.27
N GLY A 337 -11.87 37.35 -18.09
CA GLY A 337 -11.23 36.10 -17.66
C GLY A 337 -9.93 36.33 -16.87
N LEU A 338 -9.09 37.26 -17.32
CA LEU A 338 -7.84 37.62 -16.64
C LEU A 338 -8.12 38.20 -15.25
N PHE A 339 -9.14 39.06 -15.11
CA PHE A 339 -9.50 39.61 -13.78
C PHE A 339 -10.14 38.60 -12.83
N VAL A 340 -10.77 37.54 -13.34
CA VAL A 340 -11.28 36.45 -12.48
C VAL A 340 -10.14 35.73 -11.78
N GLY A 341 -8.98 35.59 -12.44
CA GLY A 341 -7.78 34.96 -11.90
C GLY A 341 -6.77 35.91 -11.27
N TRP A 342 -7.12 37.18 -11.01
CA TRP A 342 -6.15 38.19 -10.55
C TRP A 342 -5.50 37.84 -9.21
N GLY A 343 -4.16 37.89 -9.15
CA GLY A 343 -3.36 37.55 -7.98
C GLY A 343 -2.54 36.28 -8.17
N ASP A 344 -2.11 35.68 -7.07
CA ASP A 344 -1.32 34.45 -7.10
C ASP A 344 -2.14 33.29 -7.68
N CYS A 345 -1.55 32.52 -8.59
CA CYS A 345 -2.16 31.31 -9.12
C CYS A 345 -2.22 30.22 -8.01
N PRO A 346 -3.34 29.48 -7.88
CA PRO A 346 -3.54 28.46 -6.85
C PRO A 346 -2.81 27.12 -7.10
#